data_AF-A0A923W8Z3-F1
#
_entry.id   AF-A0A923W8Z3-F1
#
_cell.length_a   1.000
_cell.length_b   1.000
_cell.length_c   1.000
_cell.angle_alpha   90.00
_cell.angle_beta   90.00
_cell.angle_gamma   90.00
#
_symmetry.space_group_name_H-M   'P 1'
#
loop_
_entity.id
_entity.type
_entity.pdbx_description
1 polymer ?
#
loop_
_entity_poly.entity_id
_entity_poly.type
_entity_poly.pdbx_seq_one_letter_code
_entity_poly.pdbx_strand_id
1 'polypeptide(L)' 'ETWPQPLPRGEPLRLRLALPAGWTAAETHLKLSSALGQVVWRGPWTAALTLPANLPAGVWALTATSARGQQLTRRLLTE' A
#
# COMPACT_ATOMS: atom_id res chain seq x y z
N GLU A 1 -8.91 1.22 14.68
CA GLU A 1 -9.22 2.18 13.61
C GLU A 1 -9.35 1.44 12.30
N THR A 2 -10.54 1.48 11.75
CA THR A 2 -11.06 0.42 10.90
C THR A 2 -11.60 1.01 9.61
N TRP A 3 -11.34 0.30 8.51
CA TRP A 3 -12.08 0.36 7.23
C TRP A 3 -11.73 1.51 6.25
N PRO A 4 -11.97 1.29 4.94
CA PRO A 4 -11.13 1.77 3.84
C PRO A 4 -11.44 3.23 3.51
N GLN A 5 -10.40 4.04 3.32
CA GLN A 5 -10.57 5.38 2.77
C GLN A 5 -10.81 5.28 1.26
N PRO A 6 -11.89 5.86 0.71
CA PRO A 6 -12.02 6.05 -0.72
C PRO A 6 -10.91 6.99 -1.20
N LEU A 7 -10.27 6.61 -2.31
CA LEU A 7 -9.11 7.32 -2.85
C LEU A 7 -9.55 8.28 -3.97
N PRO A 8 -9.24 9.59 -3.89
CA PRO A 8 -9.57 10.53 -4.97
C PRO A 8 -8.79 10.17 -6.24
N ARG A 9 -9.50 10.09 -7.38
CA ARG A 9 -8.90 9.90 -8.71
C ARG A 9 -8.17 11.16 -9.15
N GLY A 10 -7.03 11.02 -9.82
CA GLY A 10 -6.32 12.16 -10.42
C GLY A 10 -5.21 12.77 -9.56
N GLU A 11 -5.11 12.44 -8.27
CA GLU A 11 -4.08 12.98 -7.38
C GLU A 11 -3.12 11.90 -6.86
N PRO A 12 -1.84 12.25 -6.63
CA PRO A 12 -0.89 11.37 -5.97
C PRO A 12 -1.34 11.07 -4.55
N LEU A 13 -1.93 9.89 -4.35
CA LEU A 13 -2.40 9.49 -3.02
C LEU A 13 -1.20 9.22 -2.12
N ARG A 14 -1.17 9.85 -0.94
CA ARG A 14 -0.19 9.55 0.14
C ARG A 14 -0.80 8.59 1.15
N LEU A 15 -0.36 7.34 1.12
CA LEU A 15 -0.73 6.37 2.16
C LEU A 15 0.28 6.40 3.31
N ARG A 16 -0.21 6.63 4.52
CA ARG A 16 0.50 6.31 5.78
C ARG A 16 -0.05 4.98 6.26
N LEU A 17 0.79 3.94 6.37
CA LEU A 17 0.47 2.81 7.24
C LEU A 17 1.35 2.88 8.49
N ALA A 18 0.77 2.43 9.60
CA ALA A 18 1.52 2.24 10.82
C ALA A 18 2.26 0.90 10.68
N LEU A 19 3.58 0.95 10.80
CA LEU A 19 4.38 -0.27 10.89
C LEU A 19 4.18 -0.91 12.28
N PRO A 20 4.11 -2.25 12.37
CA PRO A 20 4.15 -2.94 13.65
C PRO A 20 5.42 -2.61 14.43
N ALA A 21 5.35 -2.73 15.76
CA ALA A 21 6.52 -2.54 16.62
C ALA A 21 7.67 -3.47 16.18
N GLY A 22 8.85 -2.91 15.95
CA GLY A 22 10.04 -3.63 15.50
C GLY A 22 10.21 -3.75 13.98
N TRP A 23 9.33 -3.15 13.18
CA TRP A 23 9.53 -3.00 11.73
C TRP A 23 10.17 -1.64 11.42
N THR A 24 11.16 -1.63 10.53
CA THR A 24 11.81 -0.40 10.08
C THR A 24 11.49 -0.12 8.61
N ALA A 25 11.48 1.16 8.25
CA ALA A 25 11.25 1.60 6.87
C ALA A 25 12.30 1.04 5.90
N ALA A 26 13.57 1.01 6.32
CA ALA A 26 14.68 0.53 5.51
C ALA A 26 14.60 -0.97 5.21
N GLU A 27 13.97 -1.75 6.09
CA GLU A 27 13.89 -3.20 6.00
C GLU A 27 12.53 -3.70 5.52
N THR A 28 11.57 -2.80 5.30
CA THR A 28 10.22 -3.16 4.87
C THR A 28 10.06 -2.87 3.39
N HIS A 29 9.61 -3.86 2.63
CA HIS A 29 9.22 -3.70 1.24
C HIS A 29 7.71 -3.64 1.12
N LEU A 30 7.23 -2.62 0.43
CA LEU A 30 5.83 -2.48 0.09
C LEU A 30 5.58 -3.01 -1.33
N LYS A 31 4.41 -3.61 -1.54
CA LYS A 31 3.91 -4.09 -2.82
C LYS A 31 2.45 -3.69 -2.94
N LEU A 32 2.11 -2.91 -3.95
CA LEU A 32 0.72 -2.66 -4.30
C LEU A 32 0.31 -3.58 -5.45
N SER A 33 -0.74 -4.35 -5.24
CA SER A 33 -1.34 -5.20 -6.27
C SER A 33 -2.85 -5.01 -6.38
N SER A 34 -3.41 -5.16 -7.58
CA SER A 34 -4.86 -5.21 -7.76
C SER A 34 -5.42 -6.58 -7.38
N ALA A 35 -6.75 -6.68 -7.21
CA ALA A 35 -7.44 -7.96 -7.05
C ALA A 35 -7.20 -8.94 -8.22
N LEU A 36 -6.80 -8.43 -9.39
CA LEU A 36 -6.43 -9.22 -10.57
C LEU A 36 -4.97 -9.68 -10.55
N GLY A 37 -4.22 -9.44 -9.46
CA GLY A 37 -2.83 -9.86 -9.30
C GLY A 37 -1.80 -8.96 -9.98
N GLN A 38 -2.21 -7.86 -10.64
CA GLN A 38 -1.28 -6.92 -11.24
C GLN A 38 -0.52 -6.14 -10.16
N VAL A 39 0.81 -6.21 -10.21
CA VAL A 39 1.70 -5.41 -9.35
C VAL A 39 1.95 -4.09 -10.03
N VAL A 40 1.47 -3.00 -9.43
CA VAL A 40 1.61 -1.65 -9.99
C VAL A 40 2.76 -0.88 -9.36
N TRP A 41 3.18 -1.28 -8.17
CA TRP A 41 4.28 -0.64 -7.48
C TRP A 41 4.95 -1.59 -6.50
N ARG A 42 6.28 -1.52 -6.41
CA ARG A 42 7.10 -2.22 -5.43
C ARG A 42 8.28 -1.33 -5.06
N GLY A 43 8.53 -1.14 -3.77
CA GLY A 43 9.62 -0.30 -3.30
C GLY A 43 9.82 -0.40 -1.79
N PRO A 44 10.89 0.21 -1.26
CA PRO A 44 11.09 0.30 0.19
C PRO A 44 9.94 1.09 0.81
N TRP A 45 9.66 0.80 2.08
CA TRP A 45 8.67 1.51 2.85
C TRP A 45 9.10 2.97 2.98
N THR A 46 8.28 3.87 2.44
CA THR A 46 8.40 5.31 2.66
C THR A 46 7.22 5.77 3.49
N ALA A 47 7.42 6.77 4.36
CA ALA A 47 6.36 7.34 5.19
C ALA A 47 5.18 7.89 4.36
N ALA A 48 5.40 8.14 3.07
CA ALA A 48 4.38 8.40 2.08
C ALA A 48 4.65 7.53 0.85
N LEU A 49 3.72 6.62 0.55
CA LEU A 49 3.64 5.97 -0.75
C LEU A 49 2.82 6.88 -1.66
N THR A 50 3.36 7.28 -2.82
CA THR A 50 2.65 8.03 -3.86
C THR A 50 2.11 7.05 -4.89
N LEU A 51 0.79 6.91 -4.96
CA LEU A 51 0.15 6.08 -5.99
C LEU A 51 -0.07 6.86 -7.29
N PRO A 52 -0.03 6.19 -8.46
CA PRO A 52 -0.36 6.83 -9.72
C PRO A 52 -1.82 7.30 -9.72
N ALA A 53 -2.03 8.53 -10.19
CA ALA A 53 -3.34 9.20 -10.28
C ALA A 53 -4.41 8.42 -11.07
N ASN A 54 -3.98 7.51 -11.94
CA ASN A 54 -4.83 6.74 -12.86
C ASN A 54 -5.06 5.30 -12.36
N LEU A 55 -5.03 5.05 -11.05
CA LEU A 55 -5.43 3.73 -10.55
C LEU A 55 -6.90 3.48 -10.89
N PRO A 56 -7.23 2.40 -11.63
CA PRO A 56 -8.62 2.06 -11.89
C PRO A 56 -9.38 1.83 -10.58
N ALA A 57 -10.69 2.12 -10.61
CA ALA A 57 -11.58 1.81 -9.51
C ALA A 57 -11.58 0.30 -9.22
N GLY A 58 -11.65 -0.04 -7.94
CA GLY A 58 -11.65 -1.40 -7.49
C GLY A 58 -10.89 -1.62 -6.19
N VAL A 59 -10.67 -2.89 -5.89
CA VAL A 59 -9.97 -3.30 -4.67
C VAL A 59 -8.49 -3.49 -4.96
N TRP A 60 -7.69 -2.77 -4.20
CA TRP A 60 -6.24 -2.88 -4.19
C TRP A 60 -5.77 -3.50 -2.87
N ALA A 61 -4.76 -4.34 -2.96
CA ALA A 61 -4.08 -4.95 -1.83
C ALA A 61 -2.67 -4.37 -1.72
N LEU A 62 -2.42 -3.67 -0.61
CA LEU A 62 -1.09 -3.17 -0.25
C LEU A 62 -0.47 -4.11 0.77
N THR A 63 0.56 -4.83 0.35
CA THR A 63 1.30 -5.78 1.18
C THR A 63 2.64 -5.18 1.60
N ALA A 64 2.87 -5.08 2.91
CA ALA A 64 4.15 -4.77 3.51
C ALA A 64 4.84 -6.09 3.90
N THR A 65 6.09 -6.28 3.52
CA THR A 65 6.92 -7.43 3.89
C THR A 65 8.12 -6.92 4.68
N SER A 66 8.33 -7.40 5.90
CA SER A 66 9.52 -7.05 6.69
C SER A 66 10.73 -7.89 6.30
N ALA A 67 11.93 -7.48 6.71
CA ALA A 67 13.15 -8.27 6.55
C ALA A 67 13.08 -9.66 7.21
N ARG A 68 12.20 -9.84 8.21
CA ARG A 68 11.95 -11.14 8.85
C ARG A 68 10.95 -12.01 8.10
N GLY A 69 10.52 -11.59 6.90
CA GLY A 69 9.54 -12.31 6.07
C GLY A 69 8.10 -12.21 6.57
N GLN A 70 7.82 -11.36 7.57
CA GLN A 70 6.45 -11.15 8.02
C GLN A 70 5.70 -10.27 7.02
N GLN A 71 4.43 -10.56 6.77
CA GLN A 71 3.61 -9.82 5.83
C GLN A 71 2.40 -9.18 6.51
N LEU A 72 2.12 -7.94 6.13
CA LEU A 72 0.93 -7.20 6.53
C LEU A 72 0.22 -6.71 5.26
N THR A 73 -1.00 -7.17 5.03
CA THR A 73 -1.79 -6.79 3.86
C THR A 73 -2.95 -5.90 4.27
N ARG A 74 -3.06 -4.74 3.62
CA ARG A 74 -4.15 -3.79 3.79
C ARG A 74 -4.94 -3.65 2.49
N ARG A 75 -6.26 -3.71 2.57
CA ARG A 75 -7.14 -3.44 1.43
C ARG A 75 -7.41 -1.95 1.31
N LEU A 76 -7.37 -1.46 0.08
CA LEU A 76 -7.67 -0.10 -0.34
C LEU A 76 -8.79 -0.19 -1.36
N LEU A 77 -9.75 0.73 -1.30
CA LEU A 77 -10.85 0.83 -2.25
C LEU A 77 -10.69 2.15 -3.00
N THR A 78 -10.54 2.06 -4.31
CA THR A 78 -10.57 3.20 -5.22
C THR A 78 -11.99 3.29 -5.78
N GLU A 79 -12.65 4.44 -5.62
CA GLU A 79 -13.98 4.73 -6.19
C GLU A 79 -13.86 5.49 -7.52
#